data_AF-A0A5B7K879-F1
#
_entry.id   AF-A0A5B7K879-F1
#
_cell.length_a   1.000
_cell.length_b   1.000
_cell.length_c   1.000
_cell.angle_alpha   90.00
_cell.angle_beta   90.00
_cell.angle_gamma   90.00
#
_symmetry.space_group_name_H-M   'P 1'
#
loop_
_entity.id
_entity.type
_entity.pdbx_description
1 polymer ?
#
loop_
_entity_poly.entity_id
_entity_poly.type
_entity_poly.pdbx_seq_one_letter_code
_entity_poly.pdbx_strand_id
1 'polypeptide(L)'
;MASAQFNVEDFCADPSLEQLKDVNIKKDQWKTIAKHFDVPITSQMTKEIIKNVVVEHLVQEGQLLGNAIKELTPMSAASMRTIIHSPQEEQDKSRG
;
A
#
# COMPACT_ATOMS: atom_id res chain seq x y z
N MET A 1 26.41 -14.42 -9.16
CA MET A 1 25.09 -13.88 -9.53
C MET A 1 24.81 -12.75 -8.56
N ALA A 2 24.82 -11.49 -9.04
CA ALA A 2 24.51 -10.36 -8.17
C ALA A 2 23.03 -10.46 -7.78
N SER A 3 22.75 -10.71 -6.51
CA SER A 3 21.40 -10.61 -5.97
C SER A 3 20.94 -9.18 -6.20
N ALA A 4 20.00 -8.95 -7.10
CA ALA A 4 19.45 -7.62 -7.34
C ALA A 4 18.88 -7.10 -6.02
N GLN A 5 19.54 -6.11 -5.42
CA GLN A 5 19.04 -5.45 -4.23
C GLN A 5 17.97 -4.46 -4.69
N PHE A 6 16.85 -4.44 -3.98
CA PHE A 6 15.81 -3.43 -4.19
C PHE A 6 16.39 -2.04 -3.90
N ASN A 7 16.25 -1.12 -4.86
CA ASN A 7 16.63 0.27 -4.68
C ASN A 7 15.37 1.13 -4.51
N VAL A 8 15.19 1.70 -3.31
CA VAL A 8 14.03 2.55 -3.00
C VAL A 8 14.02 3.81 -3.85
N GLU A 9 15.17 4.43 -4.10
CA GLU A 9 15.24 5.70 -4.84
C GLU A 9 14.79 5.52 -6.29
N ASP A 10 15.20 4.41 -6.91
CA ASP A 10 14.81 4.03 -8.25
C ASP A 10 13.30 3.76 -8.35
N PHE A 11 12.76 2.98 -7.39
CA PHE A 11 11.32 2.74 -7.30
C PHE A 11 10.50 4.01 -7.04
N CYS A 12 11.02 4.95 -6.24
CA CYS A 12 10.35 6.22 -6.00
C CYS A 12 10.35 7.13 -7.24
N ALA A 13 11.35 7.00 -8.11
CA ALA A 13 11.40 7.73 -9.38
C ALA A 13 10.48 7.11 -10.44
N ASP A 14 10.43 5.78 -10.53
CA ASP A 14 9.56 5.03 -11.46
C ASP A 14 8.94 3.80 -10.75
N PRO A 15 7.76 3.96 -10.12
CA PRO A 15 7.16 2.88 -9.36
C PRO A 15 6.62 1.78 -10.26
N SER A 16 7.19 0.58 -10.16
CA SER A 16 6.77 -0.58 -10.97
C SER A 16 6.44 -1.83 -10.13
N LEU A 17 5.42 -2.59 -10.57
CA LEU A 17 5.03 -3.84 -9.92
C LEU A 17 6.14 -4.90 -9.96
N GLU A 18 6.91 -4.94 -11.05
CA GLU A 18 7.96 -5.95 -11.27
C GLU A 18 9.08 -5.84 -10.23
N GLN A 19 9.46 -4.61 -9.85
CA GLN A 19 10.45 -4.36 -8.80
C GLN A 19 10.00 -4.86 -7.42
N LEU A 20 8.69 -4.93 -7.18
CA LEU A 20 8.12 -5.38 -5.91
C LEU A 20 7.91 -6.90 -5.83
N LYS A 21 7.83 -7.58 -6.98
CA LYS A 21 7.41 -8.98 -7.10
C LYS A 21 8.54 -9.98 -6.77
N ASP A 22 9.76 -9.67 -7.19
CA ASP A 22 10.89 -10.62 -7.14
C ASP A 22 11.91 -10.30 -6.03
N VAL A 23 11.66 -9.27 -5.22
CA VAL A 23 12.65 -8.77 -4.27
C VAL A 23 12.16 -8.82 -2.82
N ASN A 24 13.00 -9.33 -1.93
CA ASN A 24 12.73 -9.30 -0.50
C ASN A 24 12.98 -7.89 0.07
N ILE A 25 11.99 -7.01 -0.05
CA ILE A 25 12.05 -5.64 0.45
C ILE A 25 11.98 -5.62 1.98
N LYS A 26 12.90 -4.91 2.65
CA LYS A 26 12.94 -4.81 4.12
C LYS A 26 11.86 -3.86 4.66
N LYS A 27 11.49 -4.00 5.93
CA LYS A 27 10.51 -3.12 6.60
C LYS A 27 10.91 -1.65 6.51
N ASP A 28 12.18 -1.32 6.72
CA ASP A 28 12.65 0.07 6.67
C ASP A 28 12.61 0.68 5.27
N GLN A 29 12.78 -0.14 4.24
CA GLN A 29 12.64 0.29 2.85
C GLN A 29 11.16 0.63 2.57
N TRP A 30 10.23 -0.21 3.00
CA TRP A 30 8.79 0.09 2.92
C TRP A 30 8.39 1.37 3.68
N LYS A 31 8.98 1.63 4.85
CA LYS A 31 8.76 2.89 5.57
C LYS A 31 9.28 4.10 4.80
N THR A 32 10.40 3.94 4.10
CA THR A 32 11.00 5.00 3.29
C THR A 32 10.11 5.33 2.09
N ILE A 33 9.61 4.30 1.40
CA ILE A 33 8.63 4.46 0.31
C ILE A 33 7.37 5.15 0.84
N ALA A 34 6.81 4.66 1.96
CA ALA A 34 5.63 5.27 2.57
C ALA A 34 5.84 6.75 2.85
N LYS A 35 6.99 7.13 3.42
CA LYS A 35 7.33 8.53 3.68
C LYS A 35 7.49 9.36 2.40
N HIS A 36 8.03 8.77 1.33
CA HIS A 36 8.23 9.47 0.06
C HIS A 36 6.90 9.82 -0.62
N PHE A 37 5.95 8.88 -0.60
CA PHE A 37 4.62 9.05 -1.18
C PHE A 37 3.59 9.58 -0.16
N ASP A 38 4.04 10.14 0.97
CA ASP A 38 3.21 10.68 2.06
C ASP A 38 2.11 9.71 2.57
N VAL A 39 2.38 8.41 2.53
CA VAL A 39 1.46 7.37 2.97
C VAL A 39 1.41 7.32 4.50
N PRO A 40 0.23 7.48 5.12
CA PRO A 40 0.10 7.46 6.57
C PRO A 40 0.35 6.06 7.13
N ILE A 41 1.51 5.86 7.74
CA ILE A 41 1.89 4.61 8.39
C ILE A 41 2.25 4.85 9.86
N THR A 42 1.96 3.87 10.72
CA THR A 42 2.35 3.94 12.14
C THR A 42 3.51 2.99 12.43
N SER A 43 4.38 3.36 13.37
CA SER A 43 5.54 2.54 13.77
C SER A 43 5.16 1.14 14.28
N GLN A 44 3.93 0.98 14.75
CA GLN A 44 3.36 -0.28 15.25
C GLN A 44 2.94 -1.23 14.12
N MET A 45 2.79 -0.75 12.88
CA MET A 45 2.41 -1.60 11.74
C MET A 45 3.50 -2.63 11.43
N THR A 46 3.08 -3.83 11.03
CA THR A 46 3.97 -4.88 10.55
C THR A 46 4.45 -4.57 9.13
N LYS A 47 5.51 -5.25 8.68
CA LYS A 47 6.02 -5.11 7.30
C LYS A 47 4.91 -5.34 6.26
N GLU A 48 4.06 -6.34 6.49
CA GLU A 48 2.97 -6.69 5.58
C GLU A 48 1.88 -5.61 5.54
N ILE A 49 1.51 -5.05 6.70
CA ILE A 49 0.53 -3.94 6.74
C ILE A 49 1.08 -2.73 5.99
N ILE A 50 2.34 -2.33 6.26
CA ILE A 50 2.96 -1.19 5.57
C ILE A 50 2.99 -1.43 4.05
N LYS A 51 3.43 -2.62 3.63
CA LYS A 51 3.41 -3.03 2.21
C LYS A 51 2.01 -2.86 1.61
N ASN A 52 0.98 -3.35 2.29
CA ASN A 52 -0.39 -3.32 1.78
C ASN A 52 -0.92 -1.89 1.61
N VAL A 53 -0.72 -1.04 2.61
CA VAL A 53 -1.17 0.36 2.59
C VAL A 53 -0.42 1.14 1.50
N VAL A 54 0.90 0.94 1.36
CA VAL A 54 1.70 1.60 0.32
C VAL A 54 1.26 1.17 -1.07
N VAL A 55 1.10 -0.13 -1.32
CA VAL A 55 0.67 -0.62 -2.64
C VAL A 55 -0.73 -0.12 -2.99
N GLU A 56 -1.66 -0.11 -2.03
CA GLU A 56 -3.01 0.41 -2.25
C GLU A 56 -2.99 1.91 -2.58
N HIS A 57 -2.23 2.71 -1.83
CA HIS A 57 -2.10 4.14 -2.07
C HIS A 57 -1.49 4.44 -3.45
N LEU A 58 -0.44 3.73 -3.83
CA LEU A 58 0.17 3.88 -5.16
C LEU A 58 -0.78 3.52 -6.29
N VAL A 59 -1.66 2.53 -6.10
CA VAL A 59 -2.71 2.21 -7.09
C VAL A 59 -3.77 3.31 -7.13
N GLN A 60 -4.18 3.86 -5.98
CA GLN A 60 -5.16 4.94 -5.90
C GLN A 60 -4.66 6.23 -6.58
N GLU A 61 -3.39 6.57 -6.39
CA GLU A 61 -2.71 7.71 -7.02
C GLU A 61 -2.34 7.45 -8.50
N GLY A 62 -2.67 6.27 -9.04
CA GLY A 62 -2.38 5.90 -10.43
C GLY A 62 -0.90 5.63 -10.74
N GLN A 63 -0.06 5.50 -9.71
CA GLN A 63 1.36 5.14 -9.82
C GLN A 63 1.57 3.65 -10.12
N LEU A 64 0.66 2.78 -9.66
CA LEU A 64 0.68 1.34 -9.93
C LEU A 64 -0.63 0.87 -10.58
N LEU A 65 -0.53 -0.22 -11.35
CA LEU A 65 -1.71 -0.89 -11.89
C LEU A 65 -2.50 -1.58 -10.78
N GLY A 66 -3.83 -1.56 -10.84
CA GLY A 66 -4.71 -2.19 -9.83
C GLY A 66 -4.48 -3.70 -9.62
N ASN A 67 -3.85 -4.38 -10.58
CA ASN A 67 -3.40 -5.76 -10.41
C ASN A 67 -2.33 -5.92 -9.30
N ALA A 68 -1.58 -4.86 -8.98
CA ALA A 68 -0.57 -4.87 -7.93
C ALA A 68 -1.14 -5.27 -6.56
N ILE A 69 -2.36 -4.81 -6.21
CA ILE A 69 -3.06 -5.19 -4.98
C ILE A 69 -3.32 -6.70 -4.99
N LYS A 70 -3.82 -7.24 -6.10
CA LYS A 70 -4.15 -8.67 -6.20
C LYS A 70 -2.90 -9.56 -6.07
N GLU A 71 -1.77 -9.11 -6.61
CA GLU A 71 -0.56 -9.91 -6.67
C GLU A 71 0.36 -9.74 -5.45
N LEU A 72 0.42 -8.55 -4.86
CA LEU A 72 1.30 -8.25 -3.74
C LEU A 72 0.60 -8.31 -2.40
N THR A 73 -0.71 -8.10 -2.37
CA THR A 73 -1.49 -7.95 -1.14
C THR A 73 -2.70 -8.91 -1.14
N PRO A 74 -2.49 -10.23 -1.19
CA PRO A 74 -3.58 -11.21 -1.26
C PRO A 74 -4.47 -11.22 0.00
N MET A 75 -3.99 -10.70 1.12
CA MET A 75 -4.69 -10.70 2.41
C MET A 75 -5.44 -9.38 2.71
N SER A 76 -5.10 -8.27 2.07
CA SER A 76 -5.72 -6.95 2.33
C SER A 76 -7.08 -6.78 1.66
N ALA A 77 -7.36 -7.51 0.58
CA ALA A 77 -8.61 -7.43 -0.17
C ALA A 77 -9.85 -7.71 0.72
N ALA A 78 -9.68 -8.41 1.84
CA ALA A 78 -10.76 -8.71 2.79
C ALA A 78 -10.83 -7.77 4.01
N SER A 79 -9.76 -7.02 4.34
CA SER A 79 -9.68 -6.29 5.63
C SER A 79 -9.62 -4.76 5.52
N MET A 80 -9.21 -4.17 4.39
CA MET A 80 -9.07 -2.70 4.29
C MET A 80 -10.36 -1.98 3.84
N ARG A 81 -11.40 -2.71 3.43
CA ARG A 81 -12.74 -2.14 3.18
C ARG A 81 -13.37 -1.47 4.41
N THR A 82 -12.80 -1.67 5.59
CA THR A 82 -13.35 -1.17 6.86
C THR A 82 -12.64 0.10 7.36
N ILE A 83 -11.53 0.55 6.75
CA ILE A 83 -10.74 1.66 7.31
C ILE A 83 -10.93 2.97 6.52
N ILE A 84 -11.21 2.92 5.22
CA ILE A 84 -11.48 4.13 4.41
C ILE A 84 -12.98 4.49 4.37
N HIS A 85 -13.86 3.59 4.80
CA HIS A 85 -15.29 3.89 4.95
C HIS A 85 -15.73 3.80 6.40
N SER A 86 -15.93 4.99 6.99
CA SER A 86 -16.96 5.36 7.97
C SER A 86 -16.44 5.65 9.38
N PRO A 87 -16.90 6.79 9.95
CA PRO A 87 -18.14 6.71 10.71
C PRO A 87 -19.18 7.78 10.36
N GLN A 88 -20.42 7.34 10.22
CA GLN A 88 -21.70 8.00 10.58
C GLN A 88 -21.90 9.52 10.35
N GLU A 89 -22.66 9.84 9.31
CA GLU A 89 -23.84 10.75 9.36
C GLU A 89 -24.97 9.94 8.69
N GLU A 90 -26.22 9.86 9.12
CA GLU A 90 -26.94 10.14 10.36
C GLU A 90 -28.24 9.31 10.17
N GLN A 91 -28.73 8.72 11.25
CA GLN A 91 -30.02 8.03 11.24
C GLN A 91 -31.17 9.01 10.98
N ASP A 92 -32.24 8.45 10.43
CA ASP A 92 -33.64 8.77 10.75
C ASP A 92 -34.42 9.70 9.79
N LYS A 93 -35.59 9.16 9.44
CA LYS A 93 -36.82 9.85 9.04
C LYS A 93 -36.97 10.33 7.59
N SER A 94 -37.59 9.47 6.80
CA SER A 94 -38.60 9.92 5.83
C SER A 94 -39.79 8.97 5.85
N ARG A 95 -40.57 9.13 6.93
CA ARG A 95 -42.00 8.81 6.93
C ARG A 95 -42.71 10.15 7.05
N GLY A 96 -43.18 10.65 5.91
CA GLY A 96 -44.01 11.83 5.73
C GLY A 96 -44.80 11.64 4.45
#